data_AF-A0A258VGJ9-F1
#
_entry.id   AF-A0A258VGJ9-F1
#
_cell.length_a   1.000
_cell.length_b   1.000
_cell.length_c   1.000
_cell.angle_alpha   90.00
_cell.angle_beta   90.00
_cell.angle_gamma   90.00
#
_symmetry.space_group_name_H-M   'P 1'
#
loop_
_entity.id
_entity.type
_entity.pdbx_description
1 polymer ?
#
loop_
_entity_poly.entity_id
_entity_poly.type
_entity_poly.pdbx_seq_one_letter_code
_entity_poly.pdbx_strand_id
1 'polypeptide(L)'
;MIFDPAINPSGPMYLKDWIATMTTDLKTVSFSICKSTSYAPSSPCSVDSTSNEPALDHQMMYLDYEWNRISDMKRDPSKELGDSPPWSQRYQSRQF
;
A
#
# COMPACT_ATOMS: atom_id res chain seq x y z
N MET A 1 10.96 -3.47 -11.76
CA MET A 1 10.76 -2.08 -11.27
C MET A 1 10.00 -2.16 -9.96
N ILE A 2 10.16 -1.18 -9.08
CA ILE A 2 9.50 -1.11 -7.77
C ILE A 2 8.61 0.14 -7.75
N PHE A 3 7.37 -0.02 -7.31
CA PHE A 3 6.46 1.11 -7.06
C PHE A 3 6.32 1.31 -5.56
N ASP A 4 6.92 2.38 -5.06
CA ASP A 4 6.91 2.75 -3.64
C ASP A 4 6.63 4.26 -3.52
N PRO A 5 5.36 4.65 -3.37
CA PRO A 5 4.96 6.06 -3.29
C PRO A 5 5.55 6.82 -2.10
N ALA A 6 6.00 6.12 -1.04
CA ALA A 6 6.62 6.77 0.11
C ALA A 6 8.04 7.28 -0.23
N ILE A 7 8.74 6.62 -1.16
CA ILE A 7 10.07 7.01 -1.63
C ILE A 7 10.00 7.84 -2.91
N ASN A 8 9.21 7.40 -3.90
CA ASN A 8 8.98 8.15 -5.15
C ASN A 8 7.50 8.18 -5.52
N PRO A 9 6.78 9.26 -5.16
CA PRO A 9 5.36 9.40 -5.48
C PRO A 9 5.09 9.59 -6.98
N SER A 10 6.12 9.92 -7.77
CA SER A 10 5.97 10.23 -9.21
C SER A 10 5.90 8.99 -10.10
N GLY A 11 6.33 7.82 -9.62
CA GLY A 11 6.22 6.58 -10.38
C GLY A 11 7.22 5.49 -9.99
N PRO A 12 7.20 4.36 -10.72
CA PRO A 12 8.10 3.24 -10.46
C PRO A 12 9.57 3.60 -10.68
N MET A 13 10.45 2.94 -9.94
CA MET A 13 11.90 3.08 -10.08
C MET A 13 12.59 1.72 -10.34
N TYR A 14 13.84 1.76 -10.77
CA TYR A 14 14.63 0.53 -10.88
C TYR A 14 14.96 0.00 -9.48
N LEU A 15 15.00 -1.33 -9.35
CA LEU A 15 15.26 -2.00 -8.07
C LEU A 15 16.55 -1.48 -7.43
N LYS A 16 17.64 -1.35 -8.21
CA LYS A 16 18.93 -0.84 -7.72
C LYS A 16 18.84 0.56 -7.11
N ASP A 17 18.03 1.43 -7.71
CA ASP A 17 17.91 2.83 -7.29
C ASP A 17 17.06 2.90 -6.02
N TRP A 18 16.03 2.06 -5.91
CA TRP A 18 15.23 1.89 -4.71
C TRP A 18 16.07 1.40 -3.52
N ILE A 19 16.90 0.37 -3.72
CA ILE A 19 17.76 -0.17 -2.66
C ILE A 19 18.78 0.88 -2.17
N ALA A 20 19.34 1.66 -3.09
CA ALA A 20 20.29 2.71 -2.75
C ALA A 20 19.69 3.82 -1.86
N THR A 21 18.36 3.92 -1.76
CA THR A 21 17.70 4.84 -0.82
C THR A 21 17.69 4.33 0.62
N MET A 22 17.88 3.02 0.83
CA MET A 22 17.78 2.37 2.15
C MET A 22 19.14 1.99 2.73
N THR A 23 20.11 1.70 1.88
CA THR A 23 21.45 1.30 2.31
C THR A 23 22.51 1.73 1.30
N THR A 24 23.70 2.04 1.81
CA THR A 24 24.90 2.29 1.01
C THR A 24 25.65 1.00 0.66
N ASP A 25 25.42 -0.09 1.40
CA ASP A 25 26.02 -1.39 1.12
C ASP A 25 24.99 -2.31 0.45
N LEU A 26 25.11 -2.44 -0.88
CA LEU A 26 24.21 -3.28 -1.68
C LEU A 26 24.48 -4.78 -1.48
N LYS A 27 25.64 -5.18 -0.95
CA LYS A 27 26.02 -6.59 -0.82
C LYS A 27 25.34 -7.27 0.36
N THR A 28 24.85 -6.51 1.32
CA THR A 28 24.17 -7.02 2.51
C THR A 28 22.67 -7.23 2.30
N VAL A 29 22.15 -6.90 1.12
CA VAL A 29 20.70 -6.93 0.89
C VAL A 29 20.26 -8.23 0.27
N SER A 30 19.28 -8.86 0.89
CA SER A 30 18.61 -10.07 0.39
C SER A 30 17.16 -9.78 0.05
N PHE A 31 16.67 -10.34 -1.05
CA PHE A 31 15.27 -10.21 -1.48
C PHE A 31 14.64 -11.58 -1.68
N SER A 32 13.33 -11.62 -1.44
CA SER A 32 12.48 -12.73 -1.84
C SER A 32 11.48 -12.22 -2.86
N ILE A 33 11.49 -12.79 -4.06
CA ILE A 33 10.53 -12.47 -5.13
C ILE A 33 9.55 -13.63 -5.20
N CYS A 34 8.31 -13.40 -4.77
CA CYS A 34 7.24 -14.39 -4.88
C CYS A 34 6.44 -14.21 -6.18
N LYS A 35 5.45 -15.08 -6.40
CA LYS A 35 4.52 -15.01 -7.53
C LYS A 35 3.62 -13.77 -7.44
N SER A 36 3.05 -13.37 -8.57
CA SER A 36 2.09 -12.25 -8.65
C SER A 36 0.80 -12.48 -7.87
N THR A 37 0.53 -13.72 -7.45
CA THR A 37 -0.61 -14.17 -6.65
C THR A 37 -0.32 -14.16 -5.14
N SER A 38 0.92 -13.84 -4.73
CA SER A 38 1.26 -13.71 -3.32
C SER A 38 0.75 -12.37 -2.77
N TYR A 39 0.05 -12.43 -1.63
CA TYR A 39 -0.66 -11.27 -1.09
C TYR A 39 0.15 -10.45 -0.08
N ALA A 40 0.84 -11.09 0.86
CA ALA A 40 1.59 -10.44 1.93
C ALA A 40 3.02 -10.97 2.04
N PRO A 41 3.95 -10.26 2.71
CA PRO A 41 5.33 -10.73 2.90
C PRO A 41 5.45 -12.06 3.66
N SER A 42 4.47 -12.40 4.50
CA SER A 42 4.38 -13.68 5.20
C SER A 42 3.71 -14.79 4.38
N SER A 43 3.15 -14.47 3.21
CA SER A 43 2.53 -15.47 2.34
C SER A 43 3.60 -16.44 1.79
N PRO A 44 3.31 -17.75 1.70
CA PRO A 44 4.24 -18.69 1.10
C PRO A 44 4.43 -18.39 -0.39
N CYS A 45 5.68 -18.20 -0.87
CA CYS A 45 5.93 -17.93 -2.29
C CYS A 45 5.52 -19.09 -3.23
N SER A 46 5.45 -20.32 -2.72
CA SER A 46 5.14 -21.52 -3.52
C SER A 46 3.65 -21.70 -3.79
N VAL A 47 2.79 -21.07 -2.98
CA VAL A 47 1.34 -21.28 -3.03
C VAL A 47 0.70 -20.17 -3.87
N ASP A 48 -0.13 -20.57 -4.81
CA ASP A 48 -0.99 -19.65 -5.53
C ASP A 48 -2.22 -19.34 -4.69
N SER A 49 -2.45 -18.06 -4.40
CA SER A 49 -3.73 -17.59 -3.87
C SER A 49 -4.48 -16.85 -4.98
N THR A 50 -5.67 -17.30 -5.30
CA THR A 50 -6.61 -16.58 -6.17
C THR A 50 -7.70 -15.88 -5.36
N SER A 51 -7.70 -16.05 -4.05
CA SER A 51 -8.70 -15.48 -3.15
C SER A 51 -8.33 -14.06 -2.75
N ASN A 52 -9.32 -13.16 -2.83
CA ASN A 52 -9.23 -11.79 -2.32
C ASN A 52 -9.70 -11.67 -0.85
N GLU A 53 -10.19 -12.75 -0.25
CA GLU A 53 -10.69 -12.75 1.14
C GLU A 53 -9.68 -12.19 2.15
N PRO A 54 -8.38 -12.56 2.12
CA PRO A 54 -7.41 -11.99 3.04
C PRO A 54 -7.28 -10.47 2.92
N ALA A 55 -7.48 -9.93 1.71
CA ALA A 55 -7.42 -8.50 1.48
C ALA A 55 -8.61 -7.76 2.11
N LEU A 56 -9.81 -8.33 1.99
CA LEU A 56 -11.03 -7.77 2.57
C LEU A 56 -10.97 -7.79 4.10
N ASP A 57 -10.57 -8.92 4.67
CA ASP A 57 -10.48 -9.10 6.13
C ASP A 57 -9.44 -8.14 6.75
N HIS A 58 -8.23 -8.08 6.18
CA HIS A 58 -7.20 -7.19 6.68
C HIS A 58 -7.55 -5.70 6.50
N GLN A 59 -8.27 -5.34 5.43
CA GLN A 59 -8.68 -3.96 5.20
C GLN A 59 -9.57 -3.44 6.34
N MET A 60 -10.47 -4.27 6.87
CA MET A 60 -11.37 -3.85 7.95
C MET A 60 -10.62 -3.36 9.18
N MET A 61 -9.58 -4.09 9.61
CA MET A 61 -8.76 -3.71 10.76
C MET A 61 -8.04 -2.37 10.53
N TYR A 62 -7.48 -2.15 9.34
CA TYR A 62 -6.79 -0.90 9.03
C TYR A 62 -7.75 0.29 8.95
N LEU A 63 -8.99 0.09 8.49
CA LEU A 63 -10.01 1.12 8.50
C LEU A 63 -10.35 1.56 9.92
N ASP A 64 -10.50 0.61 10.85
CA ASP A 64 -10.75 0.93 12.26
C ASP A 64 -9.57 1.70 12.89
N TYR A 65 -8.34 1.30 12.58
CA TYR A 65 -7.15 2.02 13.05
C TYR A 65 -7.05 3.44 12.50
N GLU A 66 -7.31 3.63 11.21
CA GLU A 66 -7.29 4.96 10.60
C GLU A 66 -8.42 5.84 11.17
N TRP A 67 -9.61 5.27 11.36
CA TRP A 67 -10.73 5.98 11.99
C TRP A 67 -10.39 6.50 13.39
N ASN A 68 -9.79 5.64 14.22
CA ASN A 68 -9.34 6.01 15.56
C ASN A 68 -8.22 7.05 15.49
N ARG A 69 -7.27 6.89 14.57
CA ARG A 69 -6.16 7.82 14.39
C ARG A 69 -6.63 9.23 14.00
N ILE A 70 -7.62 9.34 13.10
CA ILE A 70 -8.23 10.62 12.72
C ILE A 70 -8.95 11.26 13.93
N SER A 71 -9.67 10.46 14.70
CA SER A 71 -10.32 10.91 15.94
C SER A 71 -9.32 11.45 16.97
N ASP A 72 -8.20 10.75 17.19
CA ASP A 72 -7.12 11.18 18.10
C ASP A 72 -6.49 12.50 17.67
N MET A 73 -6.40 12.74 16.35
CA MET A 73 -5.94 14.00 15.76
C MET A 73 -7.00 15.11 15.82
N LYS A 74 -8.15 14.89 16.49
CA LYS A 74 -9.28 15.83 16.57
C LYS A 74 -9.85 16.23 15.20
N ARG A 75 -9.81 15.30 14.24
CA ARG A 75 -10.41 15.44 12.91
C ARG A 75 -11.69 14.60 12.85
N ASP A 76 -12.52 14.84 11.83
CA ASP A 76 -13.79 14.14 11.67
C ASP A 76 -13.62 12.94 10.71
N PRO A 77 -13.57 11.69 11.22
CA PRO A 77 -13.41 10.52 10.37
C PRO A 77 -14.62 10.26 9.47
N SER A 78 -15.83 10.70 9.84
CA SER A 78 -17.01 10.54 9.00
C SER A 78 -16.94 11.39 7.73
N LYS A 79 -16.31 12.56 7.82
CA LYS A 79 -16.07 13.45 6.68
C LYS A 79 -14.95 12.95 5.78
N GLU A 80 -13.94 12.32 6.36
CA GLU A 80 -12.72 11.95 5.63
C GLU A 80 -12.75 10.54 5.06
N LEU A 81 -13.30 9.57 5.78
CA LEU A 81 -13.35 8.15 5.41
C LEU A 81 -14.77 7.65 5.09
N GLY A 82 -15.81 8.43 5.40
CA GLY A 82 -17.20 8.05 5.14
C GLY A 82 -17.56 8.09 3.65
N ASP A 83 -18.85 8.16 3.33
CA ASP A 83 -19.36 7.96 1.95
C ASP A 83 -18.95 9.03 0.93
N SER A 84 -18.35 10.14 1.38
CA SER A 84 -17.93 11.25 0.52
C SER A 84 -16.51 11.71 0.86
N PRO A 85 -15.50 10.82 0.72
CA PRO A 85 -14.15 11.17 1.13
C PRO A 85 -13.55 12.19 0.15
N PRO A 86 -12.61 13.05 0.58
CA PRO A 86 -12.05 14.11 -0.27
C PRO A 86 -11.44 13.63 -1.61
N TRP A 87 -11.00 12.37 -1.68
CA TRP A 87 -10.45 11.77 -2.90
C TRP A 87 -11.51 11.21 -3.86
N SER A 88 -12.78 11.04 -3.47
CA SER A 88 -13.83 10.57 -4.37
C SER A 88 -14.17 11.59 -5.45
N GLN A 89 -14.02 12.89 -5.16
CA GLN A 89 -14.29 13.97 -6.13
C GLN A 89 -13.27 13.99 -7.29
N ARG A 90 -12.07 13.43 -7.12
CA ARG A 90 -11.04 13.38 -8.18
C ARG A 90 -11.35 12.38 -9.29
N TYR A 91 -12.24 11.42 -9.05
CA TYR A 91 -12.63 10.44 -10.08
C TYR A 91 -13.62 11.01 -11.10
N GLN A 92 -14.37 12.07 -10.75
CA GLN A 92 -15.32 12.71 -11.67
C GLN A 92 -14.66 13.73 -12.61
N SER A 93 -13.45 14.20 -12.31
CA SER A 93 -12.74 15.20 -13.11
C SER A 93 -11.75 14.63 -14.15
N ARG A 94 -11.67 13.30 -14.31
CA ARG A 94 -10.83 12.63 -15.32
C ARG A 94 -11.67 11.86 -16.36
N GLN A 95 -12.85 12.37 -16.68
CA GLN A 95 -13.62 11.98 -17.86
C GLN A 95 -13.65 13.12 -18.87
N PHE A 96 -12.49 13.55 -19.36
CA PHE A 96 -12.35 14.33 -20.60
C PHE A 96 -11.01 13.99 -21.24
#